data_AF-A0A969BLF0-F1
#
_entry.id   AF-A0A969BLF0-F1
#
_cell.length_a   1.000
_cell.length_b   1.000
_cell.length_c   1.000
_cell.angle_alpha   90.00
_cell.angle_beta   90.00
_cell.angle_gamma   90.00
#
_symmetry.space_group_name_H-M   'P 1'
#
loop_
_entity.id
_entity.type
_entity.pdbx_description
1 polymer ?
#
loop_
_entity_poly.entity_id
_entity_poly.type
_entity_poly.pdbx_seq_one_letter_code
_entity_poly.pdbx_strand_id
1 'polypeptide(L)'
;MSGEPGATPNINIRGFTSINGGNPLIVVDGVPMDAAELNFLSPADVKSISVLKDASSAAIYGARAAYGVILITTKTGVKDGVAVTYNSNFSWSKPTVLPDKITDPYIYSRLLEISTDNTPWDYVNFSDEYYQWAKERSDNPATSDPVRLNPNDPTLYEYMGNRDWTKYYLGNSTFSQRQNISISGKSNNTTYYLSGAYDTQSGSLKIADDKFERYTMRGKINFKPAKWLSVGNNTSFSVTDRSKPLDLSIFDIYNLHPTDWDKNPDGTWANNEVGRMGAKLTDGGRIND
;
A
#
# COMPACT_ATOMS: atom_id res chain seq x y z
N MET A 1 1.90 8.01 -2.87
CA MET A 1 2.19 8.07 -1.42
C MET A 1 2.22 6.64 -0.87
N SER A 2 3.16 6.34 0.03
CA SER A 2 3.88 5.06 0.18
C SER A 2 3.26 4.02 1.15
N GLY A 3 1.95 3.81 1.10
CA GLY A 3 1.26 2.85 1.99
C GLY A 3 0.60 1.66 1.29
N GLU A 4 0.62 1.62 -0.04
CA GLU A 4 -0.10 0.60 -0.81
C GLU A 4 0.56 -0.79 -0.65
N PRO A 5 -0.21 -1.83 -0.25
CA PRO A 5 0.27 -3.20 -0.27
C PRO A 5 0.81 -3.62 -1.64
N GLY A 6 1.98 -4.27 -1.65
CA GLY A 6 2.60 -4.74 -2.89
C GLY A 6 3.23 -3.65 -3.78
N ALA A 7 3.28 -2.39 -3.33
CA ALA A 7 3.88 -1.30 -4.10
C ALA A 7 5.34 -1.60 -4.50
N THR A 8 5.70 -1.25 -5.74
CA THR A 8 7.09 -1.40 -6.22
C THR A 8 7.98 -0.40 -5.47
N PRO A 9 9.08 -0.86 -4.83
CA PRO A 9 9.99 0.03 -4.13
C PRO A 9 10.70 0.96 -5.12
N ASN A 10 10.76 2.26 -4.78
CA ASN A 10 11.62 3.21 -5.50
C ASN A 10 13.04 3.13 -4.91
N ILE A 11 14.02 2.72 -5.73
CA ILE A 11 15.39 2.50 -5.29
C ILE A 11 16.31 3.48 -6.02
N ASN A 12 17.06 4.26 -5.25
CA ASN A 12 18.07 5.18 -5.77
C ASN A 12 19.41 4.96 -5.06
N ILE A 13 20.48 4.79 -5.84
CA ILE A 13 21.84 4.61 -5.36
C ILE A 13 22.64 5.82 -5.85
N ARG A 14 22.88 6.78 -4.94
CA ARG A 14 23.67 8.03 -5.12
C ARG A 14 22.91 9.28 -5.61
N GLY A 15 21.59 9.31 -5.48
CA GLY A 15 20.80 10.48 -5.85
C GLY A 15 20.56 10.57 -7.36
N PHE A 16 19.97 11.68 -7.82
CA PHE A 16 19.62 11.86 -9.23
C PHE A 16 20.84 12.35 -10.02
N THR A 17 21.52 11.44 -10.71
CA THR A 17 22.67 11.76 -11.58
C THR A 17 22.26 12.11 -13.02
N SER A 18 20.96 12.06 -13.33
CA SER A 18 20.37 12.35 -14.63
C SER A 18 19.10 13.18 -14.45
N ILE A 19 18.91 14.17 -15.33
CA ILE A 19 17.69 15.01 -15.39
C ILE A 19 16.44 14.17 -15.68
N ASN A 20 16.60 13.07 -16.41
CA ASN A 20 15.51 12.12 -16.71
C ASN A 20 15.41 10.99 -15.67
N GLY A 21 16.19 11.03 -14.59
CA GLY A 21 16.29 9.96 -13.61
C GLY A 21 17.11 8.75 -14.08
N GLY A 22 17.13 7.70 -13.24
CA GLY A 22 17.83 6.45 -13.50
C GLY A 22 17.68 5.47 -12.34
N ASN A 23 17.42 4.20 -12.65
CA ASN A 23 17.30 3.11 -11.67
C ASN A 23 18.58 2.27 -11.68
N PRO A 24 19.02 1.75 -10.52
CA PRO A 24 20.14 0.82 -10.48
C PRO A 24 19.79 -0.49 -11.20
N LEU A 25 20.80 -1.16 -11.72
CA LEU A 25 20.64 -2.51 -12.26
C LEU A 25 20.50 -3.50 -11.11
N ILE A 26 19.42 -4.28 -11.08
CA ILE A 26 19.26 -5.37 -10.13
C ILE A 26 19.68 -6.66 -10.83
N VAL A 27 20.50 -7.47 -10.15
CA VAL A 27 21.00 -8.73 -10.69
C VAL A 27 20.80 -9.81 -9.64
N VAL A 28 20.00 -10.83 -9.97
CA VAL A 28 19.71 -11.96 -9.09
C VAL A 28 20.39 -13.21 -9.64
N ASP A 29 21.32 -13.78 -8.88
CA ASP A 29 22.14 -14.93 -9.28
C ASP A 29 22.78 -14.79 -10.68
N GLY A 30 23.17 -13.56 -11.06
CA GLY A 30 23.81 -13.25 -12.35
C GLY A 30 22.85 -12.90 -13.48
N VAL A 31 21.54 -12.99 -13.27
CA VAL A 31 20.52 -12.59 -14.26
C VAL A 31 20.02 -11.18 -13.94
N PRO A 32 20.11 -10.22 -14.89
CA PRO A 32 19.50 -8.90 -14.74
C PRO A 32 17.98 -9.00 -14.56
N MET A 33 17.44 -8.25 -13.60
CA MET A 33 16.02 -8.14 -13.31
C MET A 33 15.60 -6.68 -13.18
N ASP A 34 14.33 -6.42 -13.50
CA ASP A 34 13.73 -5.11 -13.30
C ASP A 34 13.27 -4.93 -11.83
N ALA A 35 13.10 -3.68 -11.41
CA ALA A 35 12.68 -3.38 -10.04
C ALA A 35 11.28 -3.93 -9.70
N ALA A 36 10.39 -4.02 -10.68
CA ALA A 36 9.09 -4.65 -10.52
C ALA A 36 9.22 -6.17 -10.27
N GLU A 37 10.19 -6.82 -10.91
CA GLU A 37 10.44 -8.26 -10.76
C GLU A 37 11.09 -8.60 -9.41
N LEU A 38 11.68 -7.63 -8.72
CA LEU A 38 12.18 -7.82 -7.36
C LEU A 38 11.05 -8.20 -6.38
N ASN A 39 9.82 -7.77 -6.64
CA ASN A 39 8.65 -8.20 -5.88
C ASN A 39 8.33 -9.69 -6.07
N PHE A 40 8.94 -10.40 -7.01
CA PHE A 40 8.77 -11.86 -7.15
C PHE A 40 9.78 -12.67 -6.33
N LEU A 41 10.77 -12.02 -5.72
CA LEU A 41 11.75 -12.68 -4.87
C LEU A 41 11.27 -12.73 -3.41
N SER A 42 11.16 -13.94 -2.86
CA SER A 42 10.97 -14.08 -1.41
C SER A 42 12.21 -13.60 -0.65
N PRO A 43 12.07 -12.71 0.34
CA PRO A 43 13.19 -12.31 1.21
C PRO A 43 13.80 -13.49 1.95
N ALA A 44 13.04 -14.56 2.21
CA ALA A 44 13.53 -15.75 2.90
C ALA A 44 14.54 -16.56 2.05
N ASP A 45 14.52 -16.39 0.73
CA ASP A 45 15.44 -17.04 -0.20
C ASP A 45 16.76 -16.27 -0.36
N VAL A 46 16.82 -15.01 0.09
CA VAL A 46 18.02 -14.16 -0.05
C VAL A 46 19.10 -14.64 0.89
N LYS A 47 20.29 -14.93 0.34
CA LYS A 47 21.50 -15.23 1.12
C LYS A 47 22.24 -13.94 1.45
N SER A 48 22.40 -13.07 0.47
CA SER A 48 23.16 -11.82 0.62
C SER A 48 22.75 -10.80 -0.43
N ILE A 49 22.84 -9.52 -0.06
CA ILE A 49 22.67 -8.37 -0.96
C ILE A 49 23.98 -7.59 -0.93
N SER A 50 24.58 -7.37 -2.11
CA SER A 50 25.78 -6.54 -2.29
C SER A 50 25.44 -5.37 -3.19
N VAL A 51 25.89 -4.18 -2.80
CA VAL A 51 25.59 -2.95 -3.55
C VAL A 51 26.89 -2.37 -4.10
N LEU A 52 27.02 -2.38 -5.42
CA LEU A 52 28.14 -1.78 -6.14
C LEU A 52 27.82 -0.32 -6.43
N LYS A 53 28.46 0.58 -5.68
CA LYS A 53 28.21 2.02 -5.74
C LYS A 53 29.17 2.74 -6.69
N ASP A 54 30.32 2.15 -6.97
CA ASP A 54 31.38 2.78 -7.75
C ASP A 54 31.39 2.30 -9.19
N ALA A 55 31.59 3.25 -10.12
CA ALA A 55 31.57 3.00 -11.56
C ALA A 55 32.58 1.93 -11.99
N SER A 56 33.76 1.88 -11.37
CA SER A 56 34.79 0.87 -11.65
C SER A 56 34.34 -0.55 -11.25
N SER A 57 33.69 -0.68 -10.08
CA SER A 57 33.16 -1.96 -9.59
C SER A 57 31.95 -2.44 -10.41
N ALA A 58 31.16 -1.50 -10.93
CA ALA A 58 29.95 -1.75 -11.67
C ALA A 58 30.18 -1.95 -13.19
N ALA A 59 31.33 -1.52 -13.72
CA ALA A 59 31.64 -1.50 -15.16
C ALA A 59 31.53 -2.87 -15.85
N ILE A 60 31.73 -3.96 -15.12
CA ILE A 60 31.60 -5.33 -15.64
C ILE A 60 30.15 -5.61 -16.13
N TYR A 61 29.16 -4.91 -15.57
CA TYR A 61 27.75 -5.03 -15.96
C TYR A 61 27.33 -4.05 -17.07
N GLY A 62 28.29 -3.31 -17.66
CA GLY A 62 28.09 -2.47 -18.83
C GLY A 62 27.31 -1.18 -18.58
N ALA A 63 26.78 -0.57 -19.64
CA ALA A 63 26.16 0.75 -19.61
C ALA A 63 24.92 0.85 -18.68
N ARG A 64 24.21 -0.27 -18.44
CA ARG A 64 23.06 -0.32 -17.52
C ARG A 64 23.45 -0.13 -16.06
N ALA A 65 24.73 -0.29 -15.73
CA ALA A 65 25.28 -0.16 -14.39
C ALA A 65 25.67 1.28 -14.02
N ALA A 66 25.38 2.25 -14.90
CA ALA A 66 25.72 3.68 -14.70
C ALA A 66 25.14 4.27 -13.39
N TYR A 67 24.02 3.69 -12.90
CA TYR A 67 23.34 4.10 -11.67
C TYR A 67 23.61 3.14 -10.49
N GLY A 68 24.67 2.32 -10.58
CA GLY A 68 25.01 1.30 -9.60
C GLY A 68 24.34 -0.05 -9.86
N VAL A 69 24.79 -1.07 -9.12
CA VAL A 69 24.29 -2.45 -9.25
C VAL A 69 23.92 -3.02 -7.88
N ILE A 70 22.75 -3.64 -7.77
CA ILE A 70 22.35 -4.44 -6.62
C ILE A 70 22.46 -5.91 -6.99
N LEU A 71 23.43 -6.59 -6.39
CA LEU A 71 23.66 -8.01 -6.55
C LEU A 71 22.96 -8.78 -5.43
N ILE A 72 22.02 -9.63 -5.81
CA ILE A 72 21.30 -10.51 -4.90
C ILE A 72 21.73 -11.94 -5.18
N THR A 73 22.23 -12.61 -4.15
CA THR A 73 22.56 -14.03 -4.20
C THR A 73 21.51 -14.81 -3.42
N THR A 74 20.95 -15.85 -4.02
CA THR A 74 19.96 -16.71 -3.34
C THR A 74 20.64 -17.85 -2.58
N LYS A 75 19.92 -18.37 -1.58
CA LYS A 75 20.36 -19.51 -0.77
C LYS A 75 20.57 -20.76 -1.64
N THR A 76 21.49 -21.60 -1.20
CA THR A 76 21.79 -22.90 -1.78
C THR A 76 22.08 -23.87 -0.63
N GLY A 77 21.91 -25.17 -0.87
CA GLY A 77 22.35 -26.19 0.06
C GLY A 77 23.86 -26.12 0.30
N VAL A 78 24.28 -26.00 1.57
CA VAL A 78 25.69 -25.89 1.96
C VAL A 78 26.11 -26.94 3.00
N LYS A 79 25.19 -27.40 3.86
CA LYS A 79 25.46 -28.42 4.87
C LYS A 79 25.18 -29.81 4.31
N ASP A 80 26.02 -30.77 4.66
CA ASP A 80 25.76 -32.17 4.34
C ASP A 80 24.50 -32.65 5.08
N GLY A 81 23.69 -33.47 4.40
CA GLY A 81 22.38 -33.90 4.89
C GLY A 81 21.24 -32.93 4.53
N VAL A 82 20.06 -33.20 5.08
CA VAL A 82 18.83 -32.43 4.84
C VAL A 82 18.62 -31.45 5.98
N ALA A 83 18.43 -30.17 5.67
CA ALA A 83 18.01 -29.14 6.61
C ALA A 83 16.65 -28.58 6.17
N VAL A 84 15.67 -28.67 7.06
CA VAL A 84 14.34 -28.07 6.88
C VAL A 84 14.26 -26.83 7.76
N THR A 85 13.76 -25.72 7.22
CA THR A 85 13.55 -24.49 7.97
C THR A 85 12.17 -23.96 7.67
N TYR A 86 11.40 -23.71 8.72
CA TYR A 86 10.10 -23.06 8.66
C TYR A 86 10.16 -21.74 9.43
N ASN A 87 9.67 -20.66 8.83
CA ASN A 87 9.60 -19.34 9.46
C ASN A 87 8.18 -18.80 9.32
N SER A 88 7.64 -18.30 10.43
CA SER A 88 6.33 -17.67 10.51
C SER A 88 6.47 -16.28 11.09
N ASN A 89 5.90 -15.29 10.42
CA ASN A 89 5.95 -13.89 10.83
C ASN A 89 4.54 -13.30 10.75
N PHE A 90 4.11 -12.66 11.83
CA PHE A 90 2.85 -11.92 11.92
C PHE A 90 3.16 -10.47 12.28
N SER A 91 2.44 -9.54 11.67
CA SER A 91 2.64 -8.10 11.87
C SER A 91 1.30 -7.39 11.96
N TRP A 92 1.21 -6.49 12.93
CA TRP A 92 0.14 -5.51 13.05
C TRP A 92 0.75 -4.13 12.87
N SER A 93 0.23 -3.37 11.91
CA SER A 93 0.68 -2.02 11.62
C SER A 93 -0.45 -1.03 11.87
N LYS A 94 -0.13 0.16 12.38
CA LYS A 94 -1.09 1.25 12.56
C LYS A 94 -0.58 2.52 11.88
N PRO A 95 -1.48 3.40 11.40
CA PRO A 95 -1.06 4.72 10.94
C PRO A 95 -0.25 5.44 12.03
N THR A 96 0.93 5.95 11.66
CA THR A 96 1.83 6.63 12.62
C THR A 96 1.37 8.06 12.91
N VAL A 97 0.90 8.76 11.88
CA VAL A 97 0.39 10.12 11.96
C VAL A 97 -0.88 10.18 11.13
N LEU A 98 -1.95 10.69 11.74
CA LEU A 98 -3.17 11.09 11.05
C LEU A 98 -3.34 12.60 11.27
N PRO A 99 -3.87 13.35 10.29
CA PRO A 99 -4.22 14.74 10.49
C PRO A 99 -5.17 14.89 11.69
N ASP A 100 -4.92 15.87 12.55
CA ASP A 100 -5.90 16.28 13.55
C ASP A 100 -6.96 17.14 12.86
N LYS A 101 -8.22 16.71 12.93
CA LYS A 101 -9.32 17.29 12.18
C LYS A 101 -10.30 17.98 13.13
N ILE A 102 -10.73 19.18 12.75
CA ILE A 102 -11.89 19.81 13.35
C ILE A 102 -13.11 18.99 12.93
N THR A 103 -13.79 18.36 13.90
CA THR A 103 -15.01 17.60 13.65
C THR A 103 -16.27 18.34 14.09
N ASP A 104 -16.11 19.45 14.79
CA ASP A 104 -17.23 20.28 15.23
C ASP A 104 -17.80 21.04 14.02
N PRO A 105 -19.07 20.82 13.64
CA PRO A 105 -19.64 21.42 12.44
C PRO A 105 -19.75 22.94 12.51
N TYR A 106 -20.01 23.51 13.70
CA TYR A 106 -20.13 24.96 13.88
C TYR A 106 -18.77 25.64 13.73
N ILE A 107 -17.75 25.14 14.44
CA ILE A 107 -16.38 25.67 14.36
C ILE A 107 -15.84 25.51 12.94
N TYR A 108 -16.04 24.34 12.33
CA TYR A 108 -15.58 24.06 10.96
C TYR A 108 -16.22 25.03 9.95
N SER A 109 -17.55 25.20 9.98
CA SER A 109 -18.25 26.04 9.02
C SER A 109 -17.89 27.53 9.16
N ARG A 110 -17.76 28.02 10.40
CA ARG A 110 -17.28 29.39 10.68
C ARG A 110 -15.87 29.60 10.15
N LEU A 111 -14.97 28.64 10.37
CA LEU A 111 -13.59 28.74 9.91
C LEU A 111 -13.51 28.69 8.38
N LEU A 112 -14.37 27.89 7.73
CA LEU A 112 -14.46 27.81 6.29
C LEU A 112 -14.91 29.15 5.69
N GLU A 113 -16.01 29.73 6.18
CA GLU A 113 -16.50 31.07 5.75
C GLU A 113 -15.43 32.15 5.96
N ILE A 114 -14.84 32.24 7.15
CA ILE A 114 -13.75 33.20 7.42
C ILE A 114 -12.58 32.99 6.45
N SER A 115 -12.25 31.75 6.10
CA SER A 115 -11.15 31.47 5.19
C SER A 115 -11.44 31.96 3.76
N THR A 116 -12.69 31.86 3.29
CA THR A 116 -13.09 32.32 1.96
C THR A 116 -13.23 33.84 1.91
N ASP A 117 -13.74 34.47 2.96
CA ASP A 117 -13.87 35.93 3.10
C ASP A 117 -12.51 36.65 3.07
N ASN A 118 -11.46 35.97 3.51
CA ASN A 118 -10.08 36.47 3.47
C ASN A 118 -9.43 36.37 2.08
N THR A 119 -10.18 35.97 1.04
CA THR A 119 -9.72 35.90 -0.35
C THR A 119 -10.58 36.80 -1.24
N PRO A 120 -10.11 37.20 -2.44
CA PRO A 120 -10.93 37.96 -3.40
C PRO A 120 -12.16 37.20 -3.95
N TRP A 121 -12.37 35.98 -3.49
CA TRP A 121 -13.24 34.95 -4.05
C TRP A 121 -14.17 34.45 -2.94
N ASP A 122 -15.15 35.27 -2.57
CA ASP A 122 -16.18 34.86 -1.62
C ASP A 122 -17.21 33.95 -2.30
N TYR A 123 -17.12 32.65 -2.00
CA TYR A 123 -17.99 31.62 -2.58
C TYR A 123 -18.66 30.73 -1.52
N VAL A 124 -18.38 30.93 -0.23
CA VAL A 124 -18.98 30.12 0.86
C VAL A 124 -19.60 31.06 1.88
N ASN A 125 -20.91 31.23 1.77
CA ASN A 125 -21.73 31.99 2.71
C ASN A 125 -22.82 31.06 3.25
N PHE A 126 -22.94 30.95 4.57
CA PHE A 126 -23.95 30.11 5.21
C PHE A 126 -25.09 30.96 5.79
N SER A 127 -26.31 30.44 5.75
CA SER A 127 -27.47 31.13 6.34
C SER A 127 -27.44 31.09 7.88
N ASP A 128 -28.14 32.02 8.53
CA ASP A 128 -28.34 31.99 9.98
C ASP A 128 -28.97 30.68 10.46
N GLU A 129 -29.91 30.12 9.66
CA GLU A 129 -30.54 28.83 9.95
C GLU A 129 -29.53 27.68 9.92
N TYR A 130 -28.61 27.68 8.94
CA TYR A 130 -27.54 26.70 8.87
C TYR A 130 -26.64 26.79 10.10
N TYR A 131 -26.29 28.01 10.53
CA TYR A 131 -25.47 28.21 11.73
C TYR A 131 -26.18 27.80 13.02
N GLN A 132 -27.49 28.04 13.11
CA GLN A 132 -28.28 27.55 14.23
C GLN A 132 -28.26 26.02 14.28
N TRP A 133 -28.50 25.36 13.15
CA TRP A 133 -28.45 23.90 13.08
C TRP A 133 -27.05 23.36 13.41
N ALA A 134 -26.00 23.94 12.84
CA ALA A 134 -24.61 23.59 13.15
C ALA A 134 -24.29 23.75 14.64
N LYS A 135 -24.81 24.82 15.28
CA LYS A 135 -24.63 25.08 16.70
C LYS A 135 -25.38 24.08 17.58
N GLU A 136 -26.63 23.79 17.26
CA GLU A 136 -27.40 22.73 17.93
C GLU A 136 -26.69 21.37 17.81
N ARG A 137 -26.11 21.09 16.63
CA ARG A 137 -25.31 19.90 16.37
C ARG A 137 -23.99 19.85 17.12
N SER A 138 -23.32 20.99 17.26
CA SER A 138 -22.10 21.18 18.07
C SER A 138 -22.39 20.96 19.55
N ASP A 139 -23.47 21.54 20.08
CA ASP A 139 -23.82 21.48 21.50
C ASP A 139 -24.38 20.10 21.91
N ASN A 140 -25.19 19.46 21.03
CA ASN A 140 -25.86 18.20 21.34
C ASN A 140 -25.76 17.18 20.18
N PRO A 141 -24.55 16.68 19.85
CA PRO A 141 -24.34 15.82 18.68
C PRO A 141 -25.02 14.44 18.75
N ALA A 142 -25.39 13.97 19.94
CA ALA A 142 -26.00 12.65 20.11
C ALA A 142 -27.51 12.65 19.84
N THR A 143 -28.17 13.81 19.97
CA THR A 143 -29.64 13.93 19.93
C THR A 143 -30.15 14.79 18.79
N SER A 144 -29.27 15.57 18.14
CA SER A 144 -29.61 16.37 16.97
C SER A 144 -29.45 15.56 15.68
N ASP A 145 -30.43 15.67 14.78
CA ASP A 145 -30.42 14.94 13.52
C ASP A 145 -29.31 15.49 12.60
N PRO A 146 -28.43 14.62 12.05
CA PRO A 146 -27.37 15.02 11.14
C PRO A 146 -27.84 15.14 9.69
N VAL A 147 -29.10 14.81 9.40
CA VAL A 147 -29.69 14.86 8.05
C VAL A 147 -31.10 15.39 8.15
N ARG A 148 -31.46 16.32 7.26
CA ARG A 148 -32.82 16.85 7.12
C ARG A 148 -33.18 17.02 5.65
N LEU A 149 -34.46 17.23 5.34
CA LEU A 149 -34.85 17.71 4.02
C LEU A 149 -34.40 19.17 3.87
N ASN A 150 -33.88 19.52 2.71
CA ASN A 150 -33.43 20.87 2.43
C ASN A 150 -34.65 21.83 2.50
N PRO A 151 -34.59 22.90 3.32
CA PRO A 151 -35.70 23.83 3.47
C PRO A 151 -36.13 24.54 2.17
N ASN A 152 -35.18 24.71 1.24
CA ASN A 152 -35.40 25.37 -0.05
C ASN A 152 -35.82 24.39 -1.17
N ASP A 153 -35.44 23.11 -1.05
CA ASP A 153 -35.82 22.05 -1.98
C ASP A 153 -36.10 20.73 -1.23
N PRO A 154 -37.35 20.44 -0.88
CA PRO A 154 -37.71 19.24 -0.12
C PRO A 154 -37.43 17.92 -0.84
N THR A 155 -36.98 17.93 -2.10
CA THR A 155 -36.54 16.72 -2.82
C THR A 155 -35.08 16.35 -2.52
N LEU A 156 -34.32 17.24 -1.88
CA LEU A 156 -32.92 17.06 -1.55
C LEU A 156 -32.72 16.90 -0.05
N TYR A 157 -31.72 16.11 0.34
CA TYR A 157 -31.23 16.05 1.71
C TYR A 157 -30.14 17.11 1.93
N GLU A 158 -30.14 17.69 3.12
CA GLU A 158 -29.07 18.53 3.65
C GLU A 158 -28.41 17.80 4.84
N TYR A 159 -27.11 18.01 5.05
CA TYR A 159 -26.31 17.26 6.01
C TYR A 159 -25.58 18.18 7.00
N MET A 160 -25.45 17.73 8.24
CA MET A 160 -24.69 18.36 9.32
C MET A 160 -24.00 17.28 10.16
N GLY A 161 -23.04 16.63 9.54
CA GLY A 161 -22.16 15.67 10.17
C GLY A 161 -21.26 16.30 11.24
N ASN A 162 -20.65 15.44 12.05
CA ASN A 162 -19.68 15.83 13.06
C ASN A 162 -18.59 14.77 13.24
N ARG A 163 -18.29 14.02 12.17
CA ARG A 163 -17.46 12.81 12.23
C ARG A 163 -16.11 13.04 11.57
N ASP A 164 -15.07 12.45 12.16
CA ASP A 164 -13.80 12.25 11.47
C ASP A 164 -13.94 11.11 10.46
N TRP A 165 -14.19 11.47 9.20
CA TRP A 165 -14.33 10.52 8.10
C TRP A 165 -13.06 9.71 7.84
N THR A 166 -11.89 10.21 8.24
CA THR A 166 -10.63 9.45 8.13
C THR A 166 -10.70 8.15 8.91
N LYS A 167 -11.22 8.20 10.15
CA LYS A 167 -11.40 7.03 11.02
C LYS A 167 -12.57 6.15 10.62
N TYR A 168 -13.45 6.65 9.76
CA TYR A 168 -14.53 5.88 9.17
C TYR A 168 -14.02 4.99 8.02
N TYR A 169 -13.27 5.59 7.08
CA TYR A 169 -12.75 4.88 5.91
C TYR A 169 -11.49 4.06 6.20
N LEU A 170 -10.63 4.53 7.10
CA LEU A 170 -9.37 3.87 7.45
C LEU A 170 -9.47 3.14 8.79
N GLY A 171 -9.02 1.89 8.80
CA GLY A 171 -8.87 1.06 9.98
C GLY A 171 -7.68 1.51 10.85
N ASN A 172 -7.81 1.28 12.15
CA ASN A 172 -6.77 1.62 13.14
C ASN A 172 -5.57 0.66 13.13
N SER A 173 -5.72 -0.51 12.50
CA SER A 173 -4.70 -1.54 12.42
C SER A 173 -4.87 -2.35 11.15
N THR A 174 -3.74 -2.71 10.53
CA THR A 174 -3.68 -3.64 9.40
C THR A 174 -2.91 -4.87 9.83
N PHE A 175 -3.33 -6.03 9.32
CA PHE A 175 -2.66 -7.29 9.58
C PHE A 175 -1.84 -7.72 8.36
N SER A 176 -0.70 -8.34 8.60
CA SER A 176 0.12 -8.95 7.57
C SER A 176 0.75 -10.23 8.10
N GLN A 177 0.93 -11.21 7.23
CA GLN A 177 1.53 -12.47 7.59
C GLN A 177 2.49 -12.94 6.50
N ARG A 178 3.55 -13.63 6.91
CA ARG A 178 4.51 -14.25 6.03
C ARG A 178 4.86 -15.63 6.56
N GLN A 179 4.66 -16.63 5.72
CA GLN A 179 4.96 -18.03 6.00
C GLN A 179 5.99 -18.51 4.98
N ASN A 180 7.10 -19.08 5.43
CA ASN A 180 8.14 -19.61 4.55
C ASN A 180 8.54 -21.00 5.00
N ILE A 181 8.64 -21.91 4.05
CA ILE A 181 9.25 -23.21 4.25
C ILE A 181 10.39 -23.39 3.24
N SER A 182 11.50 -23.97 3.70
CA SER A 182 12.60 -24.32 2.81
C SER A 182 13.24 -25.63 3.22
N ILE A 183 13.69 -26.37 2.23
CA ILE A 183 14.44 -27.61 2.34
C ILE A 183 15.75 -27.38 1.60
N SER A 184 16.87 -27.60 2.27
CA SER A 184 18.19 -27.36 1.70
C SER A 184 19.16 -28.43 2.14
N GLY A 185 20.14 -28.74 1.31
CA GLY A 185 21.11 -29.75 1.67
C GLY A 185 22.16 -30.00 0.61
N LYS A 186 23.17 -30.76 1.01
CA LYS A 186 24.22 -31.25 0.15
C LYS A 186 24.34 -32.77 0.35
N SER A 187 24.44 -33.49 -0.76
CA SER A 187 24.73 -34.92 -0.77
C SER A 187 25.74 -35.19 -1.88
N ASN A 188 26.90 -35.71 -1.51
CA ASN A 188 28.01 -35.97 -2.43
C ASN A 188 28.33 -34.74 -3.29
N ASN A 189 28.09 -34.86 -4.60
CA ASN A 189 28.37 -33.85 -5.61
C ASN A 189 27.13 -33.01 -5.98
N THR A 190 26.05 -33.10 -5.21
CA THR A 190 24.78 -32.41 -5.45
C THR A 190 24.44 -31.48 -4.30
N THR A 191 24.14 -30.23 -4.61
CA THR A 191 23.52 -29.28 -3.68
C THR A 191 22.12 -28.96 -4.16
N TYR A 192 21.15 -28.95 -3.26
CA TYR A 192 19.76 -28.66 -3.58
C TYR A 192 19.18 -27.65 -2.58
N TYR A 193 18.21 -26.88 -3.08
CA TYR A 193 17.41 -25.94 -2.33
C TYR A 193 16.01 -25.88 -2.95
N LEU A 194 14.99 -26.05 -2.13
CA LEU A 194 13.59 -25.90 -2.49
C LEU A 194 12.95 -25.00 -1.45
N SER A 195 12.24 -23.96 -1.87
CA SER A 195 11.47 -23.11 -0.97
C SER A 195 10.09 -22.80 -1.51
N GLY A 196 9.19 -22.54 -0.57
CA GLY A 196 7.86 -21.99 -0.80
C GLY A 196 7.59 -20.90 0.21
N ALA A 197 6.99 -19.81 -0.24
CA ALA A 197 6.56 -18.74 0.64
C ALA A 197 5.18 -18.21 0.29
N TYR A 198 4.46 -17.79 1.32
CA TYR A 198 3.17 -17.14 1.24
C TYR A 198 3.23 -15.84 2.06
N ASP A 199 2.94 -14.73 1.40
CA ASP A 199 2.87 -13.40 1.98
C ASP A 199 1.46 -12.84 1.80
N THR A 200 0.89 -12.26 2.85
CA THR A 200 -0.31 -11.44 2.77
C THR A 200 -0.08 -10.09 3.44
N GLN A 201 -0.58 -9.04 2.80
CA GLN A 201 -0.54 -7.68 3.31
C GLN A 201 -1.91 -7.04 3.11
N SER A 202 -2.60 -6.75 4.21
CA SER A 202 -3.82 -5.95 4.20
C SER A 202 -3.49 -4.46 4.19
N GLY A 203 -4.23 -3.69 3.41
CA GLY A 203 -4.23 -2.24 3.43
C GLY A 203 -5.10 -1.69 4.55
N SER A 204 -5.15 -0.36 4.65
CA SER A 204 -5.80 0.35 5.75
C SER A 204 -7.28 0.60 5.53
N LEU A 205 -7.88 0.25 4.39
CA LEU A 205 -9.31 0.47 4.17
C LEU A 205 -10.17 -0.42 5.06
N LYS A 206 -11.21 0.16 5.66
CA LYS A 206 -12.15 -0.53 6.56
C LYS A 206 -13.42 -1.00 5.86
N ILE A 207 -13.91 -0.21 4.91
CA ILE A 207 -15.22 -0.42 4.28
C ILE A 207 -15.14 -1.20 2.96
N ALA A 208 -13.93 -1.44 2.44
CA ALA A 208 -13.68 -2.12 1.19
C ALA A 208 -12.39 -2.94 1.30
N ASP A 209 -12.35 -4.05 0.56
CA ASP A 209 -11.17 -4.91 0.55
C ASP A 209 -9.98 -4.23 -0.15
N ASP A 210 -8.86 -4.20 0.55
CA ASP A 210 -7.56 -3.72 0.08
C ASP A 210 -6.50 -4.73 0.55
N LYS A 211 -6.07 -5.62 -0.33
CA LYS A 211 -5.21 -6.76 0.03
C LYS A 211 -4.23 -7.12 -1.08
N PHE A 212 -3.04 -7.53 -0.69
CA PHE A 212 -2.02 -8.08 -1.59
C PHE A 212 -1.60 -9.46 -1.08
N GLU A 213 -1.60 -10.44 -1.95
CA GLU A 213 -1.18 -11.80 -1.69
C GLU A 213 -0.08 -12.19 -2.67
N ARG A 214 0.92 -12.92 -2.17
CA ARG A 214 2.02 -13.41 -2.99
C ARG A 214 2.40 -14.82 -2.60
N TYR A 215 2.45 -15.69 -3.60
CA TYR A 215 2.93 -17.05 -3.51
C TYR A 215 4.21 -17.15 -4.31
N THR A 216 5.28 -17.64 -3.69
CA THR A 216 6.55 -17.86 -4.40
C THR A 216 7.05 -19.27 -4.17
N MET A 217 7.69 -19.82 -5.20
CA MET A 217 8.41 -21.08 -5.14
C MET A 217 9.75 -20.92 -5.83
N ARG A 218 10.79 -21.54 -5.26
CA ARG A 218 12.11 -21.58 -5.88
C ARG A 218 12.71 -22.97 -5.76
N GLY A 219 13.19 -23.49 -6.89
CA GLY A 219 13.96 -24.72 -6.98
C GLY A 219 15.36 -24.40 -7.50
N LYS A 220 16.39 -24.86 -6.78
CA LYS A 220 17.78 -24.73 -7.19
C LYS A 220 18.50 -26.04 -6.96
N ILE A 221 19.13 -26.56 -8.02
CA ILE A 221 19.91 -27.80 -7.97
C ILE A 221 21.22 -27.52 -8.67
N ASN A 222 22.33 -27.92 -8.07
CA ASN A 222 23.63 -27.92 -8.73
C ASN A 222 24.28 -29.29 -8.55
N PHE A 223 24.58 -29.94 -9.66
CA PHE A 223 25.12 -31.29 -9.74
C PHE A 223 26.49 -31.27 -10.41
N LYS A 224 27.47 -31.93 -9.80
CA LYS A 224 28.84 -32.08 -10.35
C LYS A 224 29.10 -33.55 -10.74
N PRO A 225 28.65 -34.00 -11.92
CA PRO A 225 28.86 -35.38 -12.37
C PRO A 225 30.34 -35.75 -12.50
N ALA A 226 31.19 -34.78 -12.84
CA ALA A 226 32.63 -34.92 -12.94
C ALA A 226 33.33 -33.68 -12.35
N LYS A 227 34.63 -33.79 -12.01
CA LYS A 227 35.39 -32.66 -11.46
C LYS A 227 35.44 -31.44 -12.38
N TRP A 228 35.29 -31.65 -13.69
CA TRP A 228 35.33 -30.61 -14.73
C TRP A 228 33.95 -30.13 -15.20
N LEU A 229 32.86 -30.78 -14.77
CA LEU A 229 31.50 -30.49 -15.23
C LEU A 229 30.59 -30.15 -14.05
N SER A 230 29.96 -28.98 -14.10
CA SER A 230 28.89 -28.56 -13.18
C SER A 230 27.65 -28.22 -13.97
N VAL A 231 26.52 -28.82 -13.61
CA VAL A 231 25.23 -28.56 -14.23
C VAL A 231 24.31 -28.00 -13.16
N GLY A 232 23.78 -26.80 -13.40
CA GLY A 232 22.93 -26.08 -12.47
C GLY A 232 21.55 -25.78 -13.05
N ASN A 233 20.55 -25.77 -12.19
CA ASN A 233 19.22 -25.23 -12.45
C ASN A 233 18.87 -24.25 -11.31
N ASN A 234 18.21 -23.15 -11.67
CA ASN A 234 17.63 -22.18 -10.76
C ASN A 234 16.32 -21.70 -11.37
N THR A 235 15.21 -22.24 -10.90
CA THR A 235 13.87 -21.90 -11.36
C THR A 235 13.12 -21.21 -10.23
N SER A 236 12.43 -20.11 -10.54
CA SER A 236 11.51 -19.46 -9.62
C SER A 236 10.17 -19.23 -10.27
N PHE A 237 9.12 -19.37 -9.47
CA PHE A 237 7.74 -19.09 -9.84
C PHE A 237 7.15 -18.16 -8.79
N SER A 238 6.42 -17.13 -9.23
CA SER A 238 5.75 -16.17 -8.37
C SER A 238 4.38 -15.88 -8.93
N VAL A 239 3.38 -15.88 -8.07
CA VAL A 239 2.02 -15.44 -8.37
C VAL A 239 1.65 -14.39 -7.35
N THR A 240 1.16 -13.26 -7.83
CA THR A 240 0.63 -12.18 -7.01
C THR A 240 -0.84 -12.03 -7.30
N ASP A 241 -1.61 -11.66 -6.28
CA ASP A 241 -3.00 -11.24 -6.40
C ASP A 241 -3.17 -9.95 -5.59
N ARG A 242 -3.53 -8.87 -6.28
CA ARG A 242 -3.77 -7.56 -5.72
C ARG A 242 -5.24 -7.21 -5.90
N SER A 243 -5.98 -7.17 -4.80
CA SER A 243 -7.36 -6.70 -4.81
C SER A 243 -7.47 -5.33 -4.16
N LYS A 244 -8.00 -4.34 -4.90
CA LYS A 244 -8.25 -2.98 -4.41
C LYS A 244 -9.46 -2.33 -5.09
N PRO A 245 -10.06 -1.29 -4.50
CA PRO A 245 -11.05 -0.47 -5.18
C PRO A 245 -10.46 0.18 -6.45
N LEU A 246 -11.31 0.38 -7.45
CA LEU A 246 -10.92 1.04 -8.71
C LEU A 246 -10.40 2.46 -8.49
N ASP A 247 -11.06 3.22 -7.61
CA ASP A 247 -10.72 4.59 -7.26
C ASP A 247 -10.43 4.66 -5.75
N LEU A 248 -9.15 4.87 -5.41
CA LEU A 248 -8.70 5.01 -4.04
C LEU A 248 -7.71 6.17 -3.94
N SER A 249 -8.17 7.26 -3.32
CA SER A 249 -7.33 8.40 -2.95
C SER A 249 -7.36 8.60 -1.43
N ILE A 250 -6.22 8.30 -0.79
CA ILE A 250 -6.04 8.61 0.64
C ILE A 250 -6.10 10.12 0.88
N PHE A 251 -5.63 10.92 -0.08
CA PHE A 251 -5.70 12.38 0.00
C PHE A 251 -7.15 12.86 0.06
N ASP A 252 -8.03 12.30 -0.77
CA ASP A 252 -9.44 12.67 -0.77
C ASP A 252 -10.08 12.31 0.57
N ILE A 253 -9.79 11.12 1.12
CA ILE A 253 -10.23 10.71 2.46
C ILE A 253 -9.76 11.71 3.54
N TYR A 254 -8.55 12.24 3.42
CA TYR A 254 -8.03 13.26 4.34
C TYR A 254 -8.66 14.63 4.17
N ASN A 255 -9.27 14.95 3.03
CA ASN A 255 -9.92 16.25 2.81
C ASN A 255 -11.43 16.23 3.02
N LEU A 256 -12.04 15.06 3.25
CA LEU A 256 -13.48 14.96 3.54
C LEU A 256 -13.90 15.89 4.68
N HIS A 257 -14.96 16.66 4.41
CA HIS A 257 -15.53 17.63 5.34
C HIS A 257 -16.26 16.94 6.49
N PRO A 258 -16.12 17.42 7.74
CA PRO A 258 -16.79 16.82 8.90
C PRO A 258 -18.32 16.96 8.84
N THR A 259 -18.82 17.98 8.14
CA THR A 259 -20.25 18.30 7.95
C THR A 259 -20.95 17.39 6.94
N ASP A 260 -20.20 16.66 6.11
CA ASP A 260 -20.75 15.68 5.19
C ASP A 260 -21.31 14.45 5.93
N TRP A 261 -21.99 13.58 5.18
CA TRP A 261 -22.63 12.36 5.68
C TRP A 261 -22.48 11.20 4.69
N ASP A 262 -22.51 9.95 5.17
CA ASP A 262 -22.29 8.78 4.32
C ASP A 262 -23.56 8.34 3.58
N LYS A 263 -24.67 8.17 4.29
CA LYS A 263 -25.90 7.61 3.71
C LYS A 263 -27.15 8.41 4.03
N ASN A 264 -28.02 8.54 3.04
CA ASN A 264 -29.35 9.10 3.21
C ASN A 264 -30.21 8.22 4.14
N PRO A 265 -31.31 8.74 4.71
CA PRO A 265 -32.23 7.98 5.54
C PRO A 265 -32.83 6.74 4.86
N ASP A 266 -32.89 6.73 3.53
CA ASP A 266 -33.35 5.60 2.71
C ASP A 266 -32.28 4.51 2.47
N GLY A 267 -31.05 4.73 2.96
CA GLY A 267 -29.92 3.80 2.84
C GLY A 267 -29.06 3.99 1.58
N THR A 268 -29.44 4.88 0.66
CA THR A 268 -28.61 5.25 -0.50
C THR A 268 -27.42 6.10 -0.08
N TRP A 269 -26.34 6.09 -0.87
CA TRP A 269 -25.19 6.96 -0.62
C TRP A 269 -25.57 8.44 -0.76
N ALA A 270 -25.11 9.27 0.18
CA ALA A 270 -25.34 10.70 0.16
C ALA A 270 -24.68 11.36 -1.07
N ASN A 271 -25.30 12.39 -1.63
CA ASN A 271 -24.74 13.12 -2.78
C ASN A 271 -23.75 14.22 -2.35
N ASN A 272 -22.78 13.86 -1.51
CA ASN A 272 -21.68 14.71 -1.05
C ASN A 272 -20.34 13.96 -1.24
N GLU A 273 -19.22 14.51 -0.77
CA GLU A 273 -17.90 13.90 -1.03
C GLU A 273 -17.74 12.57 -0.32
N VAL A 274 -18.22 12.48 0.92
CA VAL A 274 -18.20 11.26 1.73
C VAL A 274 -19.03 10.16 1.07
N GLY A 275 -20.30 10.41 0.78
CA GLY A 275 -21.18 9.41 0.18
C GLY A 275 -20.67 8.94 -1.19
N ARG A 276 -20.20 9.85 -2.04
CA ARG A 276 -19.58 9.49 -3.34
C ARG A 276 -18.30 8.66 -3.15
N MET A 277 -17.46 8.98 -2.16
CA MET A 277 -16.28 8.17 -1.85
C MET A 277 -16.66 6.77 -1.37
N GLY A 278 -17.66 6.66 -0.49
CA GLY A 278 -18.21 5.37 -0.06
C GLY A 278 -18.69 4.53 -1.23
N ALA A 279 -19.52 5.11 -2.09
CA ALA A 279 -20.02 4.47 -3.31
C ALA A 279 -18.88 4.02 -4.23
N LYS A 280 -17.87 4.87 -4.48
CA LYS A 280 -16.71 4.52 -5.31
C LYS A 280 -15.92 3.35 -4.75
N LEU A 281 -15.71 3.33 -3.42
CA LEU A 281 -14.90 2.29 -2.77
C LEU A 281 -15.61 0.94 -2.71
N THR A 282 -16.93 0.91 -2.51
CA THR A 282 -17.69 -0.35 -2.36
C THR A 282 -18.35 -0.81 -3.65
N ASP A 283 -18.91 0.13 -4.41
CA ASP A 283 -19.80 -0.16 -5.55
C ASP A 283 -19.17 0.27 -6.89
N GLY A 284 -18.10 1.09 -6.87
CA GLY A 284 -17.41 1.64 -8.04
C GLY A 284 -16.51 0.66 -8.81
N GLY A 285 -16.58 -0.62 -8.49
CA GLY A 285 -15.77 -1.67 -9.11
C GLY A 285 -14.42 -1.90 -8.43
N ARG A 286 -13.73 -2.96 -8.87
CA ARG A 286 -12.49 -3.44 -8.26
C ARG A 286 -11.45 -3.74 -9.34
N ILE A 287 -10.19 -3.55 -8.98
CA ILE A 287 -9.05 -4.05 -9.75
C ILE A 287 -8.55 -5.31 -9.04
N ASN A 288 -8.37 -6.38 -9.82
CA ASN A 288 -7.72 -7.61 -9.41
C ASN A 288 -6.56 -7.86 -10.40
N ASP A 289 -5.33 -7.62 -9.95
CA ASP A 289 -4.10 -7.74 -10.75
C ASP A 289 -3.15 -8.83 -10.22
#